data_AF-A0A1G7E9D8-F1
#
_entry.id   AF-A0A1G7E9D8-F1
#
_cell.length_a   1.000
_cell.length_b   1.000
_cell.length_c   1.000
_cell.angle_alpha   90.00
_cell.angle_beta   90.00
_cell.angle_gamma   90.00
#
_symmetry.space_group_name_H-M   'P 1'
#
loop_
_entity.id
_entity.type
_entity.pdbx_description
1 polymer ?
#
loop_
_entity_poly.entity_id
_entity_poly.type
_entity_poly.pdbx_seq_one_letter_code
_entity_poly.pdbx_strand_id
1 'polypeptide(L)'
;MMAAAVSANRLELLQIADLVAREKSIDKDIVLEAMEEAIQKAARSRYGAENEIRAQIDKNTGDIRLFRVLEVVEEVENPAVEISLEDAKEDKPDAEIGDYLASSLPPMDFGRIAAQTAKQVIVQKVRDAERQRQYEEYKDRVGETITGVVKRVEYGNVIVDLGRAEAIMRRDQVIPREHIRQNERIRGYIYEVRRENRGPQIFMSRTKPDFMAALFAQEVPEIYDGIIEIRSVARDPGSRAKIAVISNDGGIDPVGACVGMRGSRVQAVVNELQGEKIDIIPWSPDVASFIVNALQPAEVSKVVLDEERSRVEVVVPDDQLSLAIGRRGQNVRLASQLTGWTIDIMTEAEESERRQEEFMTQSKRFVEALDVDDTLAHLLVAEGFTEVEEIAYVEPEELLAVEGFDDDLVAELQRRAADFLEAEARAADEKRREMGVSDDLADVEGLTPQMLVKLGEDEVKTLEDFAGCAADELTSKEDGILRDFSLTEDEASDMIMSARVVLGWISAEEAFGNSEEAEEASEEVAEEAAEEGAEEDAAEAAEGDADAAEKGEEA
;
A
#
# COMPACT_ATOMS: atom_id res chain seq x y z
N MET A 1 -15.69 -71.02 -9.90
CA MET A 1 -16.62 -70.25 -9.05
C MET A 1 -16.00 -69.02 -8.37
N MET A 2 -14.67 -68.95 -8.14
CA MET A 2 -14.03 -67.74 -7.56
C MET A 2 -13.95 -66.52 -8.50
N ALA A 3 -13.81 -66.70 -9.82
CA ALA A 3 -13.68 -65.58 -10.77
C ALA A 3 -14.97 -64.73 -10.89
N ALA A 4 -16.15 -65.31 -10.69
CA ALA A 4 -17.43 -64.60 -10.81
C ALA A 4 -17.74 -63.69 -9.61
N ALA A 5 -17.25 -64.04 -8.41
CA ALA A 5 -17.46 -63.24 -7.20
C ALA A 5 -16.56 -61.98 -7.16
N VAL A 6 -15.36 -62.05 -7.76
CA VAL A 6 -14.44 -60.90 -7.86
C VAL A 6 -14.90 -59.88 -8.90
N SER A 7 -15.59 -60.32 -9.97
CA SER A 7 -16.12 -59.45 -11.02
C SER A 7 -17.28 -58.56 -10.56
N ALA A 8 -18.10 -59.02 -9.61
CA ALA A 8 -19.21 -58.23 -9.06
C ALA A 8 -18.69 -57.01 -8.27
N ASN A 9 -17.63 -57.20 -7.48
CA ASN A 9 -17.01 -56.15 -6.66
C ASN A 9 -16.43 -54.96 -7.46
N ARG A 10 -16.04 -55.17 -8.73
CA ARG A 10 -15.36 -54.13 -9.55
C ARG A 10 -16.35 -53.17 -10.21
N LEU A 11 -17.44 -53.70 -10.75
CA LEU A 11 -18.54 -52.91 -11.31
C LEU A 11 -19.32 -52.17 -10.21
N GLU A 12 -19.47 -52.80 -9.04
CA GLU A 12 -20.05 -52.15 -7.86
C GLU A 12 -19.23 -50.93 -7.42
N LEU A 13 -17.90 -50.98 -7.52
CA LEU A 13 -17.02 -49.87 -7.18
C LEU A 13 -17.25 -48.65 -8.09
N LEU A 14 -17.33 -48.86 -9.40
CA LEU A 14 -17.65 -47.79 -10.36
C LEU A 14 -19.05 -47.22 -10.14
N GLN A 15 -20.03 -48.08 -9.84
CA GLN A 15 -21.40 -47.64 -9.52
C GLN A 15 -21.45 -46.82 -8.22
N ILE A 16 -20.68 -47.20 -7.20
CA ILE A 16 -20.55 -46.43 -5.96
C ILE A 16 -19.91 -45.08 -6.25
N ALA A 17 -18.84 -45.03 -7.05
CA ALA A 17 -18.21 -43.78 -7.45
C ALA A 17 -19.21 -42.87 -8.21
N ASP A 18 -20.00 -43.43 -9.14
CA ASP A 18 -21.05 -42.71 -9.86
C ASP A 18 -22.16 -42.20 -8.94
N LEU A 19 -22.58 -42.99 -7.95
CA LEU A 19 -23.60 -42.60 -6.98
C LEU A 19 -23.09 -41.46 -6.09
N VAL A 20 -21.85 -41.54 -5.59
CA VAL A 20 -21.24 -40.49 -4.77
C VAL A 20 -21.04 -39.21 -5.58
N ALA A 21 -20.55 -39.32 -6.82
CA ALA A 21 -20.40 -38.19 -7.74
C ALA A 21 -21.73 -37.47 -7.98
N ARG A 22 -22.82 -38.22 -8.19
CA ARG A 22 -24.17 -37.66 -8.37
C ARG A 22 -24.75 -37.06 -7.09
N GLU A 23 -24.62 -37.74 -5.97
CA GLU A 23 -25.16 -37.27 -4.68
C GLU A 23 -24.47 -35.97 -4.23
N LYS A 24 -23.16 -35.83 -4.52
CA LYS A 24 -22.36 -34.67 -4.12
C LYS A 24 -22.11 -33.66 -5.23
N SER A 25 -22.59 -33.91 -6.45
CA SER A 25 -22.40 -33.03 -7.61
C SER A 25 -20.92 -32.73 -7.91
N ILE A 26 -20.08 -33.75 -7.84
CA ILE A 26 -18.62 -33.70 -8.10
C ILE A 26 -18.32 -34.56 -9.33
N ASP A 27 -17.25 -34.22 -10.06
CA ASP A 27 -16.77 -35.03 -11.17
C ASP A 27 -16.41 -36.45 -10.70
N LYS A 28 -16.80 -37.45 -11.50
CA LYS A 28 -16.47 -38.85 -11.27
C LYS A 28 -14.96 -39.06 -11.18
N ASP A 29 -14.19 -38.32 -11.96
CA ASP A 29 -12.74 -38.45 -12.01
C ASP A 29 -12.08 -38.11 -10.66
N ILE A 30 -12.54 -37.05 -10.00
CA ILE A 30 -12.07 -36.66 -8.65
C ILE A 30 -12.38 -37.75 -7.61
N VAL A 31 -13.55 -38.41 -7.74
CA VAL A 31 -13.92 -39.51 -6.85
C VAL A 31 -13.02 -40.73 -7.09
N LEU A 32 -12.69 -41.05 -8.35
CA LEU A 32 -11.78 -42.15 -8.67
C LEU A 32 -10.35 -41.88 -8.18
N GLU A 33 -9.82 -40.68 -8.36
CA GLU A 33 -8.52 -40.27 -7.82
C GLU A 33 -8.49 -40.38 -6.28
N ALA A 34 -9.57 -39.98 -5.60
CA ALA A 34 -9.68 -40.14 -4.15
C ALA A 34 -9.67 -41.63 -3.71
N MET A 35 -10.29 -42.49 -4.51
CA MET A 35 -10.28 -43.94 -4.28
C MET A 35 -8.90 -44.54 -4.53
N GLU A 36 -8.19 -44.08 -5.55
CA GLU A 36 -6.80 -44.45 -5.80
C GLU A 36 -5.91 -44.08 -4.62
N GLU A 37 -5.96 -42.84 -4.13
CA GLU A 37 -5.17 -42.37 -2.98
C GLU A 37 -5.48 -43.18 -1.70
N ALA A 38 -6.76 -43.50 -1.48
CA ALA A 38 -7.15 -44.37 -0.37
C ALA A 38 -6.53 -45.77 -0.47
N ILE A 39 -6.57 -46.34 -1.68
CA ILE A 39 -6.01 -47.66 -1.97
C ILE A 39 -4.48 -47.63 -1.81
N GLN A 40 -3.82 -46.55 -2.26
CA GLN A 40 -2.38 -46.33 -2.06
C GLN A 40 -2.03 -46.34 -0.57
N LYS A 41 -2.77 -45.58 0.24
CA LYS A 41 -2.56 -45.52 1.70
C LYS A 41 -2.75 -46.88 2.38
N ALA A 42 -3.76 -47.64 1.96
CA ALA A 42 -3.98 -49.01 2.45
C ALA A 42 -2.86 -49.96 2.00
N ALA A 43 -2.37 -49.82 0.76
CA ALA A 43 -1.31 -50.65 0.21
C ALA A 43 0.03 -50.42 0.93
N ARG A 44 0.37 -49.17 1.28
CA ARG A 44 1.57 -48.81 2.07
C ARG A 44 1.61 -49.55 3.41
N SER A 45 0.46 -49.74 4.07
CA SER A 45 0.40 -50.47 5.34
C SER A 45 0.78 -51.95 5.25
N ARG A 46 0.69 -52.58 4.06
CA ARG A 46 0.97 -54.02 3.87
C ARG A 46 2.25 -54.29 3.10
N TYR A 47 2.60 -53.43 2.14
CA TYR A 47 3.79 -53.59 1.30
C TYR A 47 4.99 -52.76 1.77
N GLY A 48 4.87 -52.04 2.90
CA GLY A 48 5.92 -51.22 3.49
C GLY A 48 5.58 -49.74 3.42
N ALA A 49 5.61 -49.06 4.57
CA ALA A 49 5.25 -47.64 4.66
C ALA A 49 6.28 -46.73 3.99
N GLU A 50 7.51 -47.21 3.85
CA GLU A 50 8.65 -46.52 3.24
C GLU A 50 8.65 -46.61 1.71
N ASN A 51 7.86 -47.52 1.13
CA ASN A 51 7.76 -47.68 -0.31
C ASN A 51 6.76 -46.68 -0.92
N GLU A 52 7.13 -46.06 -2.04
CA GLU A 52 6.22 -45.23 -2.82
C GLU A 52 5.32 -46.14 -3.68
N ILE A 53 4.03 -46.22 -3.31
CA ILE A 53 3.05 -47.08 -3.98
C ILE A 53 1.99 -46.21 -4.63
N ARG A 54 1.79 -46.40 -5.94
CA ARG A 54 0.71 -45.80 -6.72
C ARG A 54 -0.36 -46.85 -7.04
N ALA A 55 -1.61 -46.43 -7.00
CA ALA A 55 -2.76 -47.24 -7.37
C ALA A 55 -3.45 -46.54 -8.55
N GLN A 56 -3.91 -47.34 -9.50
CA GLN A 56 -4.64 -46.86 -10.67
C GLN A 56 -5.92 -47.68 -10.83
N ILE A 57 -7.03 -47.01 -11.06
CA ILE A 57 -8.34 -47.59 -11.34
C ILE A 57 -8.69 -47.31 -12.79
N ASP A 58 -8.94 -48.37 -13.56
CA ASP A 58 -9.44 -48.22 -14.92
C ASP A 58 -10.89 -47.71 -14.92
N LYS A 59 -11.13 -46.57 -15.58
CA LYS A 59 -12.42 -45.86 -15.58
C LYS A 59 -13.58 -46.66 -16.20
N ASN A 60 -13.27 -47.63 -17.07
CA ASN A 60 -14.27 -48.40 -17.81
C ASN A 60 -14.52 -49.78 -17.19
N THR A 61 -13.45 -50.42 -16.74
CA THR A 61 -13.49 -51.81 -16.23
C THR A 61 -13.53 -51.90 -14.71
N GLY A 62 -13.08 -50.85 -14.00
CA GLY A 62 -12.97 -50.85 -12.54
C GLY A 62 -11.82 -51.70 -12.03
N ASP A 63 -10.90 -52.11 -12.91
CA ASP A 63 -9.72 -52.90 -12.54
C ASP A 63 -8.71 -52.02 -11.79
N ILE A 64 -8.35 -52.47 -10.59
CA ILE A 64 -7.35 -51.81 -9.73
C ILE A 64 -5.98 -52.43 -10.00
N ARG A 65 -5.00 -51.59 -10.33
CA ARG A 65 -3.58 -51.98 -10.44
C ARG A 65 -2.75 -51.24 -9.42
N LEU A 66 -1.81 -51.94 -8.80
CA LEU A 66 -0.87 -51.40 -7.83
C LEU A 66 0.53 -51.42 -8.43
N PHE A 67 1.26 -50.33 -8.25
CA PHE A 67 2.62 -50.16 -8.73
C PHE A 67 3.48 -49.65 -7.59
N ARG A 68 4.65 -50.26 -7.37
CA ARG A 68 5.72 -49.64 -6.60
C ARG A 68 6.55 -48.80 -7.56
N VAL A 69 6.76 -47.53 -7.20
CA VAL A 69 7.50 -46.58 -8.02
C VAL A 69 8.89 -46.40 -7.39
N LEU A 70 9.93 -46.51 -8.22
CA LEU A 70 11.31 -46.22 -7.87
C LEU A 70 11.84 -45.12 -8.78
N GLU A 71 12.52 -44.13 -8.21
CA GLU A 71 13.19 -43.05 -8.94
C GLU A 71 14.62 -43.47 -9.32
N VAL A 72 15.01 -43.24 -10.57
CA VAL A 72 16.35 -43.57 -11.07
C VAL A 72 17.32 -42.46 -10.70
N VAL A 73 18.30 -42.77 -9.85
CA VAL A 73 19.31 -41.82 -9.35
C VAL A 73 20.72 -42.35 -9.58
N GLU A 74 21.71 -41.46 -9.53
CA GLU A 74 23.13 -41.83 -9.68
C GLU A 74 23.69 -42.47 -8.40
N GLU A 75 23.45 -41.86 -7.24
CA GLU A 75 23.77 -42.40 -5.93
C GLU A 75 22.47 -42.67 -5.16
N VAL A 76 22.30 -43.91 -4.68
CA VAL A 76 21.11 -44.35 -3.94
C VAL A 76 21.29 -44.00 -2.46
N GLU A 77 20.49 -43.06 -1.96
CA GLU A 77 20.42 -42.72 -0.53
C GLU A 77 19.32 -43.53 0.18
N ASN A 78 18.20 -43.75 -0.50
CA ASN A 78 17.04 -44.47 0.03
C ASN A 78 16.58 -45.64 -0.87
N PRO A 79 17.02 -46.88 -0.57
CA PRO A 79 16.66 -48.08 -1.34
C PRO A 79 15.15 -48.41 -1.39
N ALA A 80 14.31 -47.75 -0.58
CA ALA A 80 12.87 -47.96 -0.61
C ALA A 80 12.19 -47.26 -1.80
N VAL A 81 12.74 -46.12 -2.23
CA VAL A 81 12.16 -45.22 -3.26
C VAL A 81 13.09 -44.94 -4.43
N GLU A 82 14.37 -45.29 -4.34
CA GLU A 82 15.39 -45.05 -5.35
C GLU A 82 15.98 -46.34 -5.92
N ILE A 83 16.49 -46.27 -7.15
CA ILE A 83 17.21 -47.33 -7.85
C ILE A 83 18.39 -46.74 -8.63
N SER A 84 19.51 -47.46 -8.69
CA SER A 84 20.69 -47.00 -9.44
C SER A 84 20.41 -47.05 -10.95
N LEU A 85 21.09 -46.21 -11.73
CA LEU A 85 20.99 -46.25 -13.20
C LEU A 85 21.39 -47.61 -13.78
N GLU A 86 22.35 -48.31 -13.16
CA GLU A 86 22.80 -49.63 -13.58
C GLU A 86 21.68 -50.67 -13.40
N ASP A 87 21.05 -50.71 -12.22
CA ASP A 87 19.95 -51.63 -11.91
C ASP A 87 18.68 -51.28 -12.70
N ALA A 88 18.38 -49.99 -12.88
CA ALA A 88 17.23 -49.53 -13.65
C ALA A 88 17.32 -49.96 -15.13
N LYS A 89 18.53 -49.99 -15.69
CA LYS A 89 18.79 -50.43 -17.08
C LYS A 89 18.65 -51.93 -17.28
N GLU A 90 18.75 -52.75 -16.22
CA GLU A 90 18.45 -54.18 -16.30
C GLU A 90 16.97 -54.43 -16.59
N ASP A 91 16.09 -53.67 -15.93
CA ASP A 91 14.64 -53.77 -16.09
C ASP A 91 14.12 -53.01 -17.32
N LYS A 92 14.69 -51.83 -17.61
CA LYS A 92 14.33 -50.99 -18.75
C LYS A 92 15.58 -50.39 -19.41
N PRO A 93 16.03 -50.93 -20.56
CA PRO A 93 17.28 -50.52 -21.21
C PRO A 93 17.39 -49.04 -21.58
N ASP A 94 16.25 -48.38 -21.76
CA ASP A 94 16.13 -46.96 -22.12
C ASP A 94 15.91 -46.05 -20.88
N ALA A 95 16.23 -46.50 -19.67
CA ALA A 95 16.08 -45.70 -18.45
C ALA A 95 17.16 -44.59 -18.36
N GLU A 96 16.72 -43.38 -18.04
CA GLU A 96 17.57 -42.21 -17.79
C GLU A 96 17.51 -41.77 -16.32
N ILE A 97 18.50 -41.00 -15.86
CA ILE A 97 18.49 -40.44 -14.50
C ILE A 97 17.32 -39.46 -14.39
N GLY A 98 16.52 -39.58 -13.32
CA GLY A 98 15.28 -38.84 -13.10
C GLY A 98 14.01 -39.56 -13.61
N ASP A 99 14.14 -40.72 -14.26
CA ASP A 99 12.98 -41.53 -14.63
C ASP A 99 12.33 -42.22 -13.42
N TYR A 100 11.04 -42.57 -13.56
CA TYR A 100 10.32 -43.38 -12.59
C TYR A 100 10.02 -44.78 -13.14
N LEU A 101 10.58 -45.80 -12.50
CA LEU A 101 10.32 -47.20 -12.81
C LEU A 101 9.15 -47.73 -11.98
N ALA A 102 8.09 -48.19 -12.65
CA ALA A 102 6.90 -48.74 -12.02
C ALA A 102 6.92 -50.28 -12.07
N SER A 103 7.07 -50.93 -10.90
CA SER A 103 6.99 -52.39 -10.77
C SER A 103 5.59 -52.80 -10.29
N SER A 104 4.96 -53.75 -10.99
CA SER A 104 3.59 -54.17 -10.66
C SER A 104 3.56 -55.02 -9.39
N LEU A 105 2.71 -54.63 -8.44
CA LEU A 105 2.50 -55.34 -7.19
C LEU A 105 1.32 -56.34 -7.29
N PRO A 106 1.37 -57.46 -6.55
CA PRO A 106 0.25 -58.39 -6.51
C PRO A 106 -1.06 -57.74 -6.05
N PRO A 107 -2.21 -58.15 -6.62
CA PRO A 107 -3.51 -57.64 -6.21
C PRO A 107 -3.80 -57.99 -4.75
N MET A 108 -4.44 -57.07 -4.04
CA MET A 108 -4.70 -57.18 -2.61
C MET A 108 -6.20 -57.26 -2.34
N ASP A 109 -6.61 -58.17 -1.45
CA ASP A 109 -7.97 -58.14 -0.90
C ASP A 109 -8.09 -57.03 0.13
N PHE A 110 -8.88 -56.00 -0.23
CA PHE A 110 -9.19 -54.88 0.65
C PHE A 110 -10.20 -55.35 1.70
N GLY A 111 -9.68 -55.67 2.90
CA GLY A 111 -10.52 -56.01 4.05
C GLY A 111 -11.35 -54.81 4.55
N ARG A 112 -12.07 -55.01 5.67
CA ARG A 112 -12.97 -53.99 6.27
C ARG A 112 -12.28 -52.66 6.60
N ILE A 113 -11.00 -52.70 6.99
CA ILE A 113 -10.21 -51.53 7.38
C ILE A 113 -9.90 -50.64 6.17
N ALA A 114 -9.51 -51.23 5.04
CA ALA A 114 -9.26 -50.49 3.80
C ALA A 114 -10.54 -49.81 3.28
N ALA A 115 -11.70 -50.45 3.41
CA ALA A 115 -12.99 -49.84 3.06
C ALA A 115 -13.34 -48.64 3.97
N GLN A 116 -13.01 -48.69 5.27
CA GLN A 116 -13.21 -47.55 6.18
C GLN A 116 -12.25 -46.39 5.89
N THR A 117 -10.98 -46.68 5.63
CA THR A 117 -9.99 -45.68 5.22
C THR A 117 -10.38 -45.04 3.90
N ALA A 118 -10.84 -45.84 2.92
CA ALA A 118 -11.33 -45.33 1.65
C ALA A 118 -12.54 -44.41 1.80
N LYS A 119 -13.53 -44.79 2.62
CA LYS A 119 -14.65 -43.88 2.94
C LYS A 119 -14.15 -42.55 3.51
N GLN A 120 -13.16 -42.56 4.40
CA GLN A 120 -12.64 -41.35 5.02
C GLN A 120 -11.91 -40.44 4.01
N VAL A 121 -11.06 -41.01 3.15
CA VAL A 121 -10.33 -40.27 2.11
C VAL A 121 -11.29 -39.73 1.04
N ILE A 122 -12.27 -40.52 0.61
CA ILE A 122 -13.33 -40.06 -0.32
C ILE A 122 -14.07 -38.88 0.28
N VAL A 123 -14.57 -38.97 1.51
CA VAL A 123 -15.29 -37.86 2.17
C VAL A 123 -14.41 -36.62 2.30
N GLN A 124 -13.11 -36.79 2.55
CA GLN A 124 -12.16 -35.68 2.62
C GLN A 124 -11.97 -35.00 1.26
N LYS A 125 -11.68 -35.77 0.20
CA LYS A 125 -11.51 -35.24 -1.16
C LYS A 125 -12.77 -34.61 -1.73
N VAL A 126 -13.93 -35.20 -1.45
CA VAL A 126 -15.25 -34.62 -1.76
C VAL A 126 -15.36 -33.23 -1.12
N ARG A 127 -15.01 -33.08 0.16
CA ARG A 127 -15.02 -31.78 0.84
C ARG A 127 -13.99 -30.82 0.27
N ASP A 128 -12.80 -31.28 -0.09
CA ASP A 128 -11.74 -30.44 -0.65
C ASP A 128 -12.14 -29.91 -2.03
N ALA A 129 -12.77 -30.73 -2.86
CA ALA A 129 -13.33 -30.33 -4.14
C ALA A 129 -14.50 -29.34 -3.98
N GLU A 130 -15.40 -29.58 -3.03
CA GLU A 130 -16.48 -28.62 -2.68
C GLU A 130 -15.91 -27.27 -2.26
N ARG A 131 -14.88 -27.24 -1.40
CA ARG A 131 -14.19 -26.00 -0.97
C ARG A 131 -13.52 -25.28 -2.13
N GLN A 132 -12.84 -26.00 -3.00
CA GLN A 132 -12.16 -25.41 -4.15
C GLN A 132 -13.17 -24.74 -5.09
N ARG A 133 -14.27 -25.44 -5.38
CA ARG A 133 -15.36 -24.89 -6.19
C ARG A 133 -16.00 -23.66 -5.56
N GLN A 134 -16.24 -23.67 -4.25
CA GLN A 134 -16.72 -22.49 -3.53
C GLN A 134 -15.73 -21.33 -3.67
N TYR A 135 -14.43 -21.55 -3.49
CA TYR A 135 -13.44 -20.50 -3.67
C TYR A 135 -13.48 -19.90 -5.08
N GLU A 136 -13.51 -20.74 -6.10
CA GLU A 136 -13.55 -20.31 -7.50
C GLU A 136 -14.83 -19.52 -7.84
N GLU A 137 -15.96 -19.82 -7.20
CA GLU A 137 -17.21 -19.08 -7.39
C GLU A 137 -17.17 -17.67 -6.80
N TYR A 138 -16.46 -17.47 -5.68
CA TYR A 138 -16.47 -16.19 -4.95
C TYR A 138 -15.22 -15.33 -5.14
N LYS A 139 -14.09 -15.88 -5.60
CA LYS A 139 -12.85 -15.12 -5.80
C LYS A 139 -13.03 -13.95 -6.78
N ASP A 140 -13.87 -14.13 -7.80
CA ASP A 140 -14.11 -13.13 -8.85
C ASP A 140 -15.28 -12.18 -8.48
N ARG A 141 -15.91 -12.41 -7.32
CA ARG A 141 -17.04 -11.62 -6.80
C ARG A 141 -16.62 -10.65 -5.69
N VAL A 142 -15.31 -10.49 -5.45
CA VAL A 142 -14.80 -9.42 -4.60
C VAL A 142 -15.19 -8.09 -5.22
N GLY A 143 -15.73 -7.17 -4.43
CA GLY A 143 -16.32 -5.93 -4.93
C GLY A 143 -17.83 -5.96 -5.13
N GLU A 144 -18.47 -7.14 -4.99
CA GLU A 144 -19.91 -7.27 -5.18
C GLU A 144 -20.66 -7.22 -3.83
N THR A 145 -21.89 -6.70 -3.88
CA THR A 145 -22.82 -6.77 -2.77
C THR A 145 -23.70 -8.01 -2.87
N ILE A 146 -23.62 -8.88 -1.88
CA ILE A 146 -24.39 -10.13 -1.81
C ILE A 146 -25.39 -10.12 -0.65
N THR A 147 -26.50 -10.84 -0.83
CA THR A 147 -27.49 -11.07 0.22
C THR A 147 -27.39 -12.50 0.74
N GLY A 148 -27.42 -12.67 2.06
CA GLY A 148 -27.44 -13.97 2.72
C GLY A 148 -28.36 -14.00 3.93
N VAL A 149 -28.41 -15.14 4.62
CA VAL A 149 -29.20 -15.35 5.84
C VAL A 149 -28.28 -15.51 7.04
N VAL A 150 -28.49 -14.77 8.10
CA VAL A 150 -27.68 -14.86 9.32
C VAL A 150 -27.89 -16.22 9.97
N LYS A 151 -26.85 -17.04 9.99
CA LYS A 151 -26.88 -18.39 10.58
C LYS A 151 -26.68 -18.34 12.09
N ARG A 152 -25.77 -17.50 12.56
CA ARG A 152 -25.46 -17.31 13.99
C ARG A 152 -24.64 -16.04 14.23
N VAL A 153 -24.67 -15.55 15.47
CA VAL A 153 -23.87 -14.41 15.94
C VAL A 153 -23.03 -14.90 17.11
N GLU A 154 -21.70 -14.86 16.98
CA GLU A 154 -20.73 -15.40 17.93
C GLU A 154 -19.75 -14.31 18.38
N TYR A 155 -19.78 -13.92 19.66
CA TYR A 155 -18.86 -12.92 20.24
C TYR A 155 -18.73 -11.60 19.43
N GLY A 156 -19.77 -11.23 18.70
CA GLY A 156 -19.80 -10.04 17.84
C GLY A 156 -19.46 -10.29 16.36
N ASN A 157 -19.00 -11.49 16.01
CA ASN A 157 -18.90 -11.91 14.61
C ASN A 157 -20.24 -12.46 14.14
N VAL A 158 -20.60 -12.16 12.89
CA VAL A 158 -21.84 -12.62 12.27
C VAL A 158 -21.48 -13.60 11.17
N ILE A 159 -22.03 -14.81 11.26
CA ILE A 159 -21.85 -15.84 10.23
C ILE A 159 -23.11 -15.84 9.37
N VAL A 160 -22.91 -15.57 8.08
CA VAL A 160 -23.96 -15.41 7.07
C VAL A 160 -23.88 -16.59 6.11
N ASP A 161 -25.01 -17.26 5.92
CA ASP A 161 -25.18 -18.33 4.95
C ASP A 161 -25.54 -17.72 3.59
N LEU A 162 -24.69 -17.96 2.59
CA LEU A 162 -24.89 -17.57 1.19
C LEU A 162 -25.53 -18.70 0.37
N GLY A 163 -25.98 -19.78 1.02
CA GLY A 163 -26.58 -20.96 0.42
C GLY A 163 -25.56 -22.03 0.05
N ARG A 164 -24.48 -21.65 -0.65
CA ARG A 164 -23.39 -22.57 -1.05
C ARG A 164 -22.14 -22.47 -0.21
N ALA A 165 -21.90 -21.33 0.41
CA ALA A 165 -20.74 -21.04 1.24
C ALA A 165 -21.17 -20.22 2.46
N GLU A 166 -20.31 -20.18 3.47
CA GLU A 166 -20.49 -19.31 4.64
C GLU A 166 -19.58 -18.09 4.49
N ALA A 167 -20.14 -16.92 4.78
CA ALA A 167 -19.40 -15.69 4.92
C ALA A 167 -19.34 -15.27 6.38
N ILE A 168 -18.26 -14.58 6.73
CA ILE A 168 -18.03 -14.03 8.06
C ILE A 168 -17.94 -12.51 7.96
N MET A 169 -18.72 -11.85 8.81
CA MET A 169 -18.60 -10.42 9.06
C MET A 169 -18.04 -10.27 10.47
N ARG A 170 -16.82 -9.73 10.55
CA ARG A 170 -16.16 -9.48 11.84
C ARG A 170 -16.84 -8.33 12.57
N ARG A 171 -16.62 -8.23 13.88
CA ARG A 171 -17.24 -7.19 14.72
C ARG A 171 -16.99 -5.75 14.23
N ASP A 172 -15.80 -5.48 13.72
CA ASP A 172 -15.38 -4.20 13.11
C ASP A 172 -15.99 -3.96 11.71
N GLN A 173 -16.50 -5.01 11.10
CA GLN A 173 -17.15 -4.99 9.78
C GLN A 173 -18.68 -4.93 9.86
N VAL A 174 -19.25 -4.93 11.07
CA VAL A 174 -20.68 -4.72 11.35
C VAL A 174 -20.92 -3.25 11.68
N ILE A 175 -22.04 -2.67 11.22
CA ILE A 175 -22.40 -1.30 11.57
C ILE A 175 -22.60 -1.19 13.10
N PRO A 176 -21.95 -0.24 13.79
CA PRO A 176 -22.14 -0.05 15.23
C PRO A 176 -23.62 0.13 15.59
N ARG A 177 -24.06 -0.58 16.64
CA ARG A 177 -25.45 -0.55 17.16
C ARG A 177 -26.50 -1.17 16.23
N GLU A 178 -26.10 -1.81 15.12
CA GLU A 178 -27.00 -2.63 14.32
C GLU A 178 -27.38 -3.92 15.07
N HIS A 179 -28.67 -4.20 15.19
CA HIS A 179 -29.19 -5.36 15.91
C HIS A 179 -29.46 -6.52 14.94
N ILE A 180 -28.45 -7.32 14.67
CA ILE A 180 -28.55 -8.48 13.78
C ILE A 180 -29.10 -9.69 14.53
N ARG A 181 -30.17 -10.32 14.01
CA ARG A 181 -30.77 -11.53 14.59
C ARG A 181 -30.50 -12.77 13.74
N GLN A 182 -30.55 -13.92 14.39
CA GLN A 182 -30.50 -15.21 13.69
C GLN A 182 -31.70 -15.36 12.74
N ASN A 183 -31.46 -15.94 11.57
CA ASN A 183 -32.40 -16.15 10.47
C ASN A 183 -32.89 -14.86 9.79
N GLU A 184 -32.27 -13.72 10.06
CA GLU A 184 -32.52 -12.48 9.36
C GLU A 184 -31.78 -12.45 8.02
N ARG A 185 -32.36 -11.80 7.00
CA ARG A 185 -31.66 -11.57 5.73
C ARG A 185 -30.80 -10.33 5.87
N ILE A 186 -29.54 -10.44 5.51
CA ILE A 186 -28.58 -9.35 5.58
C ILE A 186 -27.85 -9.21 4.26
N ARG A 187 -27.67 -7.97 3.82
CA ARG A 187 -26.85 -7.64 2.66
C ARG A 187 -25.46 -7.21 3.14
N GLY A 188 -24.42 -7.49 2.38
CA GLY A 188 -23.08 -6.98 2.68
C GLY A 188 -22.16 -7.04 1.47
N TYR A 189 -21.07 -6.31 1.57
CA TYR A 189 -20.06 -6.19 0.53
C TYR A 189 -18.94 -7.22 0.75
N ILE A 190 -18.62 -8.01 -0.27
CA ILE A 190 -17.49 -8.95 -0.22
C ILE A 190 -16.21 -8.14 -0.48
N TYR A 191 -15.41 -7.92 0.56
CA TYR A 191 -14.15 -7.19 0.43
C TYR A 191 -12.94 -8.12 0.27
N GLU A 192 -13.06 -9.39 0.67
CA GLU A 192 -11.94 -10.33 0.61
C GLU A 192 -12.42 -11.79 0.63
N VAL A 193 -11.73 -12.66 -0.12
CA VAL A 193 -11.95 -14.11 -0.10
C VAL A 193 -10.62 -14.82 0.08
N ARG A 194 -10.46 -15.51 1.22
CA ARG A 194 -9.22 -16.24 1.56
C ARG A 194 -9.40 -17.75 1.42
N ARG A 195 -8.35 -18.43 0.97
CA ARG A 195 -8.25 -19.89 1.06
C ARG A 195 -7.75 -20.28 2.45
N GLU A 196 -8.52 -21.07 3.18
CA GLU A 196 -8.05 -21.71 4.40
C GLU A 196 -8.20 -23.23 4.35
N ASN A 197 -7.42 -23.93 5.19
CA ASN A 197 -7.43 -25.38 5.32
C ASN A 197 -8.83 -25.94 5.68
N ARG A 198 -9.67 -25.14 6.34
CA ARG A 198 -11.04 -25.53 6.74
C ARG A 198 -12.12 -25.17 5.72
N GLY A 199 -11.78 -24.48 4.62
CA GLY A 199 -12.70 -23.95 3.62
C GLY A 199 -12.38 -22.52 3.23
N PRO A 200 -12.86 -22.05 2.07
CA PRO A 200 -12.72 -20.64 1.74
C PRO A 200 -13.48 -19.81 2.77
N GLN A 201 -12.81 -18.79 3.31
CA GLN A 201 -13.46 -17.79 4.14
C GLN A 201 -13.79 -16.58 3.29
N ILE A 202 -15.08 -16.28 3.19
CA ILE A 202 -15.59 -15.09 2.50
C ILE A 202 -15.78 -14.01 3.56
N PHE A 203 -15.03 -12.93 3.48
CA PHE A 203 -15.17 -11.80 4.39
C PHE A 203 -16.14 -10.78 3.82
N MET A 204 -17.17 -10.46 4.60
CA MET A 204 -18.16 -9.45 4.27
C MET A 204 -18.03 -8.24 5.18
N SER A 205 -18.35 -7.07 4.65
CA SER A 205 -18.41 -5.81 5.40
C SER A 205 -19.69 -5.05 5.10
N ARG A 206 -20.20 -4.38 6.14
CA ARG A 206 -21.23 -3.35 6.05
C ARG A 206 -20.71 -1.97 6.46
N THR A 207 -19.44 -1.85 6.86
CA THR A 207 -18.82 -0.59 7.31
C THR A 207 -17.97 0.07 6.24
N LYS A 208 -17.42 -0.69 5.28
CA LYS A 208 -16.60 -0.15 4.18
C LYS A 208 -17.36 0.89 3.34
N PRO A 209 -16.69 1.94 2.84
CA PRO A 209 -17.30 2.93 1.93
C PRO A 209 -17.82 2.30 0.63
N ASP A 210 -17.12 1.29 0.11
CA ASP A 210 -17.49 0.58 -1.13
C ASP A 210 -18.87 -0.09 -1.05
N PHE A 211 -19.28 -0.49 0.15
CA PHE A 211 -20.63 -1.02 0.36
C PHE A 211 -21.69 0.04 0.05
N MET A 212 -21.48 1.29 0.50
CA MET A 212 -22.39 2.39 0.18
C MET A 212 -22.40 2.69 -1.32
N ALA A 213 -21.23 2.75 -1.96
CA ALA A 213 -21.13 2.97 -3.41
C ALA A 213 -21.88 1.88 -4.20
N ALA A 214 -21.70 0.61 -3.82
CA ALA A 214 -22.40 -0.51 -4.45
C ALA A 214 -23.93 -0.47 -4.22
N LEU A 215 -24.40 0.00 -3.05
CA LEU A 215 -25.83 0.21 -2.82
C LEU A 215 -26.40 1.33 -3.70
N PHE A 216 -25.68 2.43 -3.86
CA PHE A 216 -26.08 3.50 -4.76
C PHE A 216 -26.10 3.05 -6.22
N ALA A 217 -25.11 2.26 -6.66
CA ALA A 217 -25.11 1.68 -8.00
C ALA A 217 -26.31 0.75 -8.26
N GLN A 218 -26.81 0.04 -7.24
CA GLN A 218 -28.02 -0.77 -7.35
C GLN A 218 -29.32 0.05 -7.40
N GLU A 219 -29.35 1.19 -6.71
CA GLU A 219 -30.55 2.04 -6.57
C GLU A 219 -30.66 3.12 -7.67
N VAL A 220 -29.53 3.55 -8.24
CA VAL A 220 -29.43 4.65 -9.20
C VAL A 220 -28.92 4.09 -10.54
N PRO A 221 -29.82 3.89 -11.54
CA PRO A 221 -29.43 3.37 -12.86
C PRO A 221 -28.34 4.21 -13.55
N GLU A 222 -28.37 5.53 -13.37
CA GLU A 222 -27.39 6.45 -13.95
C GLU A 222 -25.96 6.20 -13.43
N ILE A 223 -25.81 5.68 -12.21
CA ILE A 223 -24.50 5.25 -11.67
C ILE A 223 -24.11 3.89 -12.27
N TYR A 224 -25.05 2.96 -12.40
CA TYR A 224 -24.80 1.66 -13.01
C TYR A 224 -24.35 1.75 -14.48
N ASP A 225 -24.95 2.67 -15.23
CA ASP A 225 -24.63 2.94 -16.64
C ASP A 225 -23.33 3.77 -16.81
N GLY A 226 -22.72 4.23 -15.71
CA GLY A 226 -21.49 5.04 -15.74
C GLY A 226 -21.69 6.50 -16.19
N ILE A 227 -22.93 6.97 -16.25
CA ILE A 227 -23.25 8.37 -16.56
C ILE A 227 -22.89 9.26 -15.38
N ILE A 228 -23.18 8.80 -14.16
CA ILE A 228 -22.77 9.44 -12.92
C ILE A 228 -21.67 8.60 -12.29
N GLU A 229 -20.58 9.25 -11.92
CA GLU A 229 -19.45 8.63 -11.23
C GLU A 229 -19.43 9.07 -9.76
N ILE A 230 -19.22 8.11 -8.86
CA ILE A 230 -18.94 8.39 -7.45
C ILE A 230 -17.43 8.57 -7.31
N ARG A 231 -16.97 9.80 -7.08
CA ARG A 231 -15.55 10.13 -6.96
C ARG A 231 -14.94 9.75 -5.62
N SER A 232 -15.68 9.97 -4.54
CA SER A 232 -15.20 9.74 -3.18
C SER A 232 -16.36 9.49 -2.23
N VAL A 233 -16.10 8.68 -1.20
CA VAL A 233 -17.06 8.35 -0.15
C VAL A 233 -16.35 8.44 1.20
N ALA A 234 -16.79 9.37 2.05
CA ALA A 234 -16.35 9.48 3.43
C ALA A 234 -17.46 9.03 4.37
N ARG A 235 -17.16 8.12 5.30
CA ARG A 235 -18.20 7.44 6.07
C ARG A 235 -17.82 7.24 7.54
N ASP A 236 -18.74 7.60 8.42
CA ASP A 236 -18.79 7.21 9.83
C ASP A 236 -19.95 6.22 10.01
N PRO A 237 -19.69 4.90 9.93
CA PRO A 237 -20.72 3.87 9.77
C PRO A 237 -21.81 3.92 10.84
N GLY A 238 -23.07 3.95 10.40
CA GLY A 238 -24.25 3.99 11.27
C GLY A 238 -24.56 5.36 11.87
N SER A 239 -23.82 6.41 11.50
CA SER A 239 -24.10 7.78 11.91
C SER A 239 -24.29 8.71 10.72
N ARG A 240 -23.23 8.97 9.96
CA ARG A 240 -23.23 9.96 8.87
C ARG A 240 -22.21 9.61 7.80
N ALA A 241 -22.52 9.91 6.55
CA ALA A 241 -21.60 9.83 5.42
C ALA A 241 -21.76 11.02 4.48
N LYS A 242 -20.71 11.28 3.72
CA LYS A 242 -20.69 12.21 2.60
C LYS A 242 -20.25 11.45 1.35
N ILE A 243 -20.94 11.68 0.24
CA ILE A 243 -20.63 11.07 -1.05
C ILE A 243 -20.48 12.16 -2.10
N ALA A 244 -19.36 12.14 -2.83
CA ALA A 244 -19.05 13.08 -3.88
C ALA A 244 -19.38 12.46 -5.25
N VAL A 245 -20.24 13.11 -6.02
CA VAL A 245 -20.73 12.62 -7.32
C VAL A 245 -20.51 13.64 -8.42
N ILE A 246 -20.12 13.16 -9.60
CA ILE A 246 -20.02 13.96 -10.83
C ILE A 246 -20.85 13.30 -11.93
N SER A 247 -21.48 14.10 -12.79
CA SER A 247 -22.09 13.61 -14.02
C SER A 247 -21.13 13.81 -15.19
N ASN A 248 -20.95 12.77 -15.99
CA ASN A 248 -20.24 12.84 -17.27
C ASN A 248 -21.11 13.47 -18.38
N ASP A 249 -22.42 13.60 -18.14
CA ASP A 249 -23.38 14.27 -19.03
C ASP A 249 -23.88 15.57 -18.38
N GLY A 250 -23.62 16.71 -19.04
CA GLY A 250 -24.05 18.03 -18.58
C GLY A 250 -25.58 18.23 -18.57
N GLY A 251 -26.36 17.36 -19.22
CA GLY A 251 -27.82 17.38 -19.17
C GLY A 251 -28.42 16.74 -17.91
N ILE A 252 -27.61 16.08 -17.08
CA ILE A 252 -28.06 15.30 -15.93
C ILE A 252 -27.48 15.90 -14.64
N ASP A 253 -28.37 16.24 -13.70
CA ASP A 253 -27.98 16.65 -12.35
C ASP A 253 -27.63 15.41 -11.50
N PRO A 254 -26.35 15.24 -11.09
CA PRO A 254 -25.92 14.06 -10.37
C PRO A 254 -26.54 13.96 -8.97
N VAL A 255 -26.80 15.10 -8.31
CA VAL A 255 -27.37 15.11 -6.96
C VAL A 255 -28.85 14.75 -7.04
N GLY A 256 -29.60 15.41 -7.93
CA GLY A 256 -31.03 15.12 -8.15
C GLY A 256 -31.28 13.68 -8.58
N ALA A 257 -30.39 13.11 -9.41
CA ALA A 257 -30.42 11.71 -9.74
C ALA A 257 -30.25 10.85 -8.47
N CYS A 258 -29.17 10.98 -7.73
CA CYS A 258 -28.94 10.15 -6.53
C CYS A 258 -30.03 10.27 -5.45
N VAL A 259 -30.63 11.45 -5.28
CA VAL A 259 -31.73 11.67 -4.32
C VAL A 259 -33.04 11.03 -4.81
N GLY A 260 -33.36 11.16 -6.10
CA GLY A 260 -34.62 10.69 -6.68
C GLY A 260 -35.86 11.48 -6.21
N MET A 261 -37.04 11.06 -6.66
CA MET A 261 -38.29 11.74 -6.34
C MET A 261 -38.52 11.81 -4.82
N ARG A 262 -38.46 13.03 -4.24
CA ARG A 262 -38.58 13.29 -2.80
C ARG A 262 -37.62 12.48 -1.92
N GLY A 263 -36.41 12.18 -2.42
CA GLY A 263 -35.42 11.43 -1.64
C GLY A 263 -35.68 9.92 -1.59
N SER A 264 -36.56 9.38 -2.44
CA SER A 264 -36.90 7.95 -2.41
C SER A 264 -35.71 7.02 -2.56
N ARG A 265 -34.78 7.35 -3.46
CA ARG A 265 -33.58 6.52 -3.74
C ARG A 265 -32.59 6.58 -2.58
N VAL A 266 -32.18 7.78 -2.17
CA VAL A 266 -31.30 7.93 -1.00
C VAL A 266 -31.90 7.32 0.27
N GLN A 267 -33.22 7.43 0.47
CA GLN A 267 -33.87 6.85 1.66
C GLN A 267 -33.84 5.32 1.65
N ALA A 268 -33.87 4.66 0.48
CA ALA A 268 -33.71 3.21 0.39
C ALA A 268 -32.33 2.78 0.89
N VAL A 269 -31.27 3.48 0.48
CA VAL A 269 -29.89 3.24 0.94
C VAL A 269 -29.74 3.57 2.43
N VAL A 270 -30.28 4.70 2.90
CA VAL A 270 -30.30 5.08 4.32
C VAL A 270 -30.96 4.00 5.18
N ASN A 271 -32.07 3.42 4.73
CA ASN A 271 -32.77 2.36 5.45
C ASN A 271 -31.94 1.07 5.50
N GLU A 272 -31.25 0.71 4.42
CA GLU A 272 -30.33 -0.44 4.38
C GLU A 272 -29.14 -0.24 5.34
N LEU A 273 -28.68 1.00 5.55
CA LEU A 273 -27.59 1.36 6.46
C LEU A 273 -28.06 1.76 7.87
N GLN A 274 -29.25 1.31 8.29
CA GLN A 274 -29.79 1.51 9.65
C GLN A 274 -29.98 2.98 10.06
N GLY A 275 -30.37 3.85 9.12
CA GLY A 275 -30.66 5.25 9.41
C GLY A 275 -29.44 6.17 9.41
N GLU A 276 -28.32 5.71 8.82
CA GLU A 276 -27.16 6.55 8.55
C GLU A 276 -27.53 7.77 7.70
N LYS A 277 -27.14 8.98 8.13
CA LYS A 277 -27.44 10.21 7.39
C LYS A 277 -26.46 10.38 6.23
N ILE A 278 -26.95 10.44 4.99
CA ILE A 278 -26.11 10.55 3.81
C ILE A 278 -26.28 11.95 3.21
N ASP A 279 -25.17 12.69 3.10
CA ASP A 279 -25.11 13.94 2.35
C ASP A 279 -24.52 13.65 0.97
N ILE A 280 -25.26 13.99 -0.10
CA ILE A 280 -24.81 13.83 -1.49
C ILE A 280 -24.33 15.19 -1.99
N ILE A 281 -23.08 15.24 -2.45
CA ILE A 281 -22.34 16.47 -2.70
C ILE A 281 -21.87 16.47 -4.15
N PRO A 282 -22.09 17.55 -4.92
CA PRO A 282 -21.55 17.65 -6.26
C PRO A 282 -20.03 17.79 -6.17
N TRP A 283 -19.31 16.88 -6.82
CA TRP A 283 -17.86 16.98 -6.96
C TRP A 283 -17.52 18.10 -7.95
N SER A 284 -16.49 18.87 -7.63
CA SER A 284 -15.97 19.95 -8.46
C SER A 284 -14.46 19.78 -8.63
N PRO A 285 -13.91 20.05 -9.83
CA PRO A 285 -12.45 20.08 -10.02
C PRO A 285 -11.80 21.27 -9.29
N ASP A 286 -12.55 22.36 -9.09
CA ASP A 286 -12.12 23.46 -8.23
C ASP A 286 -12.20 23.05 -6.75
N VAL A 287 -11.04 22.99 -6.09
CA VAL A 287 -10.86 22.52 -4.71
C VAL A 287 -11.61 23.40 -3.73
N ALA A 288 -11.54 24.73 -3.88
CA ALA A 288 -12.25 25.66 -3.01
C ALA A 288 -13.77 25.41 -3.05
N SER A 289 -14.36 25.35 -4.25
CA SER A 289 -15.79 25.02 -4.40
C SER A 289 -16.15 23.65 -3.86
N PHE A 290 -15.28 22.65 -4.05
CA PHE A 290 -15.52 21.30 -3.55
C PHE A 290 -15.52 21.24 -2.02
N ILE A 291 -14.62 21.95 -1.34
CA ILE A 291 -14.55 22.04 0.12
C ILE A 291 -15.76 22.77 0.70
N VAL A 292 -16.19 23.88 0.09
CA VAL A 292 -17.42 24.59 0.48
C VAL A 292 -18.62 23.64 0.40
N ASN A 293 -18.73 22.88 -0.70
CA ASN A 293 -19.79 21.88 -0.86
C ASN A 293 -19.67 20.75 0.18
N ALA A 294 -18.45 20.31 0.50
CA ALA A 294 -18.19 19.25 1.48
C ALA A 294 -18.62 19.63 2.90
N LEU A 295 -18.48 20.90 3.29
CA LEU A 295 -18.82 21.41 4.62
C LEU A 295 -20.32 21.66 4.84
N GLN A 296 -21.15 21.53 3.80
CA GLN A 296 -22.60 21.63 3.94
C GLN A 296 -23.12 20.72 5.08
N PRO A 297 -24.02 21.25 5.94
CA PRO A 297 -24.88 22.43 5.73
C PRO A 297 -24.33 23.78 6.23
N ALA A 298 -23.08 23.86 6.71
CA ALA A 298 -22.53 25.13 7.20
C ALA A 298 -22.19 26.09 6.05
N GLU A 299 -22.45 27.38 6.23
CA GLU A 299 -22.05 28.42 5.28
C GLU A 299 -20.60 28.86 5.56
N VAL A 300 -19.84 29.05 4.49
CA VAL A 300 -18.41 29.40 4.52
C VAL A 300 -18.22 30.81 4.00
N SER A 301 -17.49 31.64 4.74
CA SER A 301 -17.17 33.02 4.34
C SER A 301 -16.00 33.09 3.36
N LYS A 302 -14.89 32.40 3.70
CA LYS A 302 -13.63 32.45 2.95
C LYS A 302 -12.91 31.11 3.05
N VAL A 303 -12.19 30.74 1.99
CA VAL A 303 -11.32 29.57 1.94
C VAL A 303 -9.93 30.04 1.52
N VAL A 304 -8.90 29.66 2.29
CA VAL A 304 -7.49 29.91 1.98
C VAL A 304 -6.82 28.55 1.81
N LEU A 305 -6.25 28.34 0.63
CA LEU A 305 -5.61 27.08 0.25
C LEU A 305 -4.10 27.21 0.43
N ASP A 306 -3.49 26.18 1.02
CA ASP A 306 -2.05 25.97 1.09
C ASP A 306 -1.76 24.68 0.29
N GLU A 307 -1.35 24.87 -0.96
CA GLU A 307 -1.15 23.77 -1.91
C GLU A 307 0.04 22.88 -1.54
N GLU A 308 1.12 23.47 -1.03
CA GLU A 308 2.33 22.75 -0.61
C GLU A 308 2.03 21.73 0.48
N ARG A 309 1.21 22.12 1.47
CA ARG A 309 0.91 21.27 2.63
C ARG A 309 -0.39 20.48 2.52
N SER A 310 -1.08 20.56 1.39
CA SER A 310 -2.43 20.00 1.21
C SER A 310 -3.39 20.36 2.36
N ARG A 311 -3.27 21.61 2.83
CA ARG A 311 -4.00 22.15 3.98
C ARG A 311 -4.93 23.26 3.51
N VAL A 312 -6.09 23.35 4.13
CA VAL A 312 -7.06 24.38 3.82
C VAL A 312 -7.60 25.00 5.09
N GLU A 313 -7.65 26.31 5.08
CA GLU A 313 -8.19 27.10 6.16
C GLU A 313 -9.53 27.69 5.73
N VAL A 314 -10.54 27.39 6.53
CA VAL A 314 -11.91 27.74 6.23
C VAL A 314 -12.41 28.69 7.30
N VAL A 315 -12.72 29.91 6.87
CA VAL A 315 -13.28 30.94 7.73
C VAL A 315 -14.80 30.85 7.67
N VAL A 316 -15.42 30.72 8.84
CA VAL A 316 -16.87 30.65 8.99
C VAL A 316 -17.36 31.71 9.98
N PRO A 317 -18.62 32.17 9.86
CA PRO A 317 -19.25 32.98 10.88
C PRO A 317 -19.34 32.27 12.23
N ASP A 318 -19.34 33.02 13.33
CA ASP A 318 -19.38 32.49 14.71
C ASP A 318 -20.57 31.54 14.96
N ASP A 319 -21.73 31.83 14.36
CA ASP A 319 -22.94 31.02 14.49
C ASP A 319 -22.86 29.71 13.69
N GLN A 320 -22.00 29.65 12.68
CA GLN A 320 -21.78 28.47 11.82
C GLN A 320 -20.64 27.58 12.33
N LEU A 321 -19.72 28.09 13.17
CA LEU A 321 -18.55 27.34 13.67
C LEU A 321 -18.93 25.97 14.24
N SER A 322 -19.95 25.93 15.11
CA SER A 322 -20.40 24.67 15.74
C SER A 322 -20.97 23.68 14.71
N LEU A 323 -21.65 24.18 13.67
CA LEU A 323 -22.22 23.37 12.61
C LEU A 323 -21.15 22.83 11.67
N ALA A 324 -20.17 23.67 11.32
CA ALA A 324 -19.05 23.36 10.44
C ALA A 324 -18.15 22.26 11.03
N ILE A 325 -17.81 22.37 12.32
CA ILE A 325 -17.08 21.32 13.06
C ILE A 325 -17.96 20.07 13.21
N GLY A 326 -19.23 20.27 13.59
CA GLY A 326 -20.17 19.20 13.88
C GLY A 326 -19.90 18.47 15.20
N ARG A 327 -20.77 17.50 15.55
CA ARG A 327 -20.66 16.78 16.83
C ARG A 327 -19.35 16.00 16.89
N ARG A 328 -18.46 16.35 17.84
CA ARG A 328 -17.12 15.75 17.99
C ARG A 328 -16.26 15.86 16.72
N GLY A 329 -16.40 16.93 15.96
CA GLY A 329 -15.65 17.11 14.71
C GLY A 329 -16.09 16.18 13.58
N GLN A 330 -17.28 15.57 13.65
CA GLN A 330 -17.72 14.60 12.64
C GLN A 330 -17.85 15.23 11.25
N ASN A 331 -18.32 16.48 11.14
CA ASN A 331 -18.55 17.08 9.83
C ASN A 331 -17.24 17.44 9.13
N VAL A 332 -16.34 18.12 9.85
CA VAL A 332 -14.99 18.46 9.35
C VAL A 332 -14.18 17.22 9.01
N ARG A 333 -14.23 16.16 9.83
CA ARG A 333 -13.51 14.90 9.55
C ARG A 333 -14.01 14.22 8.28
N LEU A 334 -15.34 14.17 8.09
CA LEU A 334 -15.92 13.59 6.87
C LEU A 334 -15.60 14.44 5.63
N ALA A 335 -15.60 15.77 5.76
CA ALA A 335 -15.22 16.67 4.66
C ALA A 335 -13.73 16.52 4.30
N SER A 336 -12.86 16.42 5.30
CA SER A 336 -11.42 16.19 5.10
C SER A 336 -11.16 14.83 4.42
N GLN A 337 -11.79 13.75 4.89
CA GLN A 337 -11.70 12.44 4.24
C GLN A 337 -12.27 12.41 2.82
N LEU A 338 -13.32 13.20 2.55
CA LEU A 338 -13.95 13.25 1.24
C LEU A 338 -13.09 13.97 0.21
N THR A 339 -12.47 15.07 0.63
CA THR A 339 -11.68 15.97 -0.23
C THR A 339 -10.22 15.52 -0.33
N GLY A 340 -9.69 14.83 0.68
CA GLY A 340 -8.27 14.51 0.81
C GLY A 340 -7.44 15.63 1.45
N TRP A 341 -8.05 16.77 1.79
CA TRP A 341 -7.38 17.94 2.37
C TRP A 341 -7.54 17.99 3.88
N THR A 342 -6.53 18.50 4.59
CA THR A 342 -6.66 18.79 6.03
C THR A 342 -7.37 20.12 6.20
N ILE A 343 -8.58 20.09 6.77
CA ILE A 343 -9.47 21.25 6.89
C ILE A 343 -9.42 21.81 8.31
N ASP A 344 -8.91 23.03 8.45
CA ASP A 344 -8.96 23.81 9.68
C ASP A 344 -10.04 24.87 9.60
N ILE A 345 -10.90 24.92 10.63
CA ILE A 345 -12.05 25.83 10.68
C ILE A 345 -11.80 26.86 11.77
N MET A 346 -11.92 28.13 11.41
CA MET A 346 -11.75 29.27 12.32
C MET A 346 -12.80 30.34 12.08
N THR A 347 -12.96 31.24 13.04
CA THR A 347 -13.86 32.39 12.91
C THR A 347 -13.18 33.55 12.20
N GLU A 348 -13.97 34.52 11.72
CA GLU A 348 -13.43 35.76 11.12
C GLU A 348 -12.57 36.56 12.11
N ALA A 349 -12.89 36.49 13.41
CA ALA A 349 -12.10 37.13 14.45
C ALA A 349 -10.76 36.42 14.66
N GLU A 350 -10.77 35.09 14.76
CA GLU A 350 -9.55 34.27 14.92
C GLU A 350 -8.62 34.43 13.72
N GLU A 351 -9.16 34.44 12.50
CA GLU A 351 -8.37 34.63 11.28
C GLU A 351 -7.74 36.03 11.22
N SER A 352 -8.47 37.07 11.66
CA SER A 352 -7.94 38.42 11.75
C SER A 352 -6.86 38.56 12.82
N GLU A 353 -7.03 37.94 13.99
CA GLU A 353 -6.03 37.95 15.06
C GLU A 353 -4.76 37.24 14.60
N ARG A 354 -4.88 36.07 13.98
CA ARG A 354 -3.74 35.30 13.49
C ARG A 354 -2.98 36.04 12.39
N ARG A 355 -3.69 36.63 11.40
CA ARG A 355 -3.04 37.46 10.38
C ARG A 355 -2.30 38.64 10.98
N GLN A 356 -2.81 39.23 12.05
CA GLN A 356 -2.13 40.32 12.74
C GLN A 356 -0.89 39.83 13.51
N GLU A 357 -0.95 38.66 14.14
CA GLU A 357 0.20 38.04 14.80
C GLU A 357 1.30 37.65 13.80
N GLU A 358 0.94 37.04 12.67
CA GLU A 358 1.83 36.72 11.55
C GLU A 358 2.49 38.00 11.01
N PHE A 359 1.70 39.02 10.70
CA PHE A 359 2.18 40.31 10.22
C PHE A 359 3.20 40.94 11.18
N MET A 360 2.91 40.96 12.48
CA MET A 360 3.82 41.49 13.50
C MET A 360 5.09 40.64 13.66
N THR A 361 4.99 39.33 13.48
CA THR A 361 6.15 38.41 13.59
C THR A 361 7.08 38.57 12.41
N GLN A 362 6.55 38.57 11.19
CA GLN A 362 7.31 38.82 9.96
C GLN A 362 7.94 40.22 9.97
N SER A 363 7.19 41.23 10.41
CA SER A 363 7.71 42.60 10.49
C SER A 363 8.87 42.70 11.47
N LYS A 364 8.78 42.07 12.65
CA LYS A 364 9.90 42.02 13.60
C LYS A 364 11.12 41.33 13.01
N ARG A 365 10.92 40.24 12.26
CA ARG A 365 12.01 39.54 11.59
C ARG A 365 12.71 40.45 10.59
N PHE A 366 11.98 41.23 9.79
CA PHE A 366 12.60 42.20 8.89
C PHE A 366 13.30 43.35 9.61
N VAL A 367 12.72 43.87 10.70
CA VAL A 367 13.40 44.88 11.54
C VAL A 367 14.73 44.35 12.07
N GLU A 368 14.76 43.12 12.59
CA GLU A 368 15.96 42.50 13.15
C GLU A 368 16.99 42.13 12.07
N ALA A 369 16.54 41.58 10.94
CA ALA A 369 17.43 41.09 9.89
C ALA A 369 17.99 42.22 9.00
N LEU A 370 17.14 43.20 8.64
CA LEU A 370 17.49 44.25 7.68
C LEU A 370 17.87 45.58 8.36
N ASP A 371 17.77 45.67 9.69
CA ASP A 371 18.00 46.90 10.47
C ASP A 371 17.19 48.09 9.92
N VAL A 372 15.91 47.83 9.63
CA VAL A 372 14.94 48.81 9.11
C VAL A 372 14.01 49.26 10.21
N ASP A 373 13.35 50.40 10.01
CA ASP A 373 12.32 50.85 10.94
C ASP A 373 10.99 50.09 10.73
N ASP A 374 10.11 50.14 11.73
CA ASP A 374 8.82 49.44 11.68
C ASP A 374 7.99 49.83 10.45
N THR A 375 8.12 51.06 9.95
CA THR A 375 7.33 51.51 8.80
C THR A 375 7.73 50.80 7.51
N LEU A 376 9.03 50.62 7.28
CA LEU A 376 9.54 49.92 6.11
C LEU A 376 9.29 48.42 6.19
N ALA A 377 9.44 47.82 7.39
CA ALA A 377 9.10 46.41 7.62
C ALA A 377 7.61 46.12 7.36
N HIS A 378 6.72 46.99 7.82
CA HIS A 378 5.28 46.86 7.54
C HIS A 378 4.95 46.96 6.04
N LEU A 379 5.67 47.80 5.29
CA LEU A 379 5.49 47.90 3.84
C LEU A 379 5.93 46.62 3.13
N LEU A 380 7.08 46.06 3.51
CA LEU A 380 7.56 44.78 2.96
C LEU A 380 6.55 43.65 3.18
N VAL A 381 6.05 43.50 4.41
CA VAL A 381 5.04 42.46 4.70
C VAL A 381 3.72 42.73 3.97
N ALA A 382 3.30 44.00 3.85
CA ALA A 382 2.06 44.34 3.16
C ALA A 382 2.09 44.03 1.65
N GLU A 383 3.27 44.10 1.04
CA GLU A 383 3.50 43.73 -0.37
C GLU A 383 3.69 42.22 -0.56
N GLY A 384 3.75 41.45 0.54
CA GLY A 384 3.71 39.99 0.53
C GLY A 384 5.05 39.30 0.78
N PHE A 385 6.12 40.03 1.11
CA PHE A 385 7.38 39.42 1.49
C PHE A 385 7.26 38.74 2.86
N THR A 386 7.64 37.47 2.93
CA THR A 386 7.54 36.64 4.14
C THR A 386 8.91 36.21 4.67
N GLU A 387 9.88 36.04 3.78
CA GLU A 387 11.22 35.58 4.08
C GLU A 387 12.29 36.62 3.73
N VAL A 388 13.41 36.63 4.45
CA VAL A 388 14.54 37.56 4.19
C VAL A 388 15.23 37.22 2.86
N GLU A 389 15.20 35.94 2.51
CA GLU A 389 15.76 35.40 1.27
C GLU A 389 15.06 35.94 0.02
N GLU A 390 13.73 36.06 0.06
CA GLU A 390 12.94 36.67 -1.02
C GLU A 390 13.44 38.08 -1.31
N ILE A 391 13.70 38.87 -0.26
CA ILE A 391 14.20 40.24 -0.41
C ILE A 391 15.61 40.26 -1.02
N ALA A 392 16.47 39.31 -0.66
CA ALA A 392 17.85 39.26 -1.17
C ALA A 392 17.92 38.97 -2.68
N TYR A 393 17.02 38.11 -3.19
CA TYR A 393 17.12 37.55 -4.54
C TYR A 393 16.01 37.98 -5.51
N VAL A 394 14.96 38.66 -5.03
CA VAL A 394 13.91 39.21 -5.91
C VAL A 394 14.47 40.25 -6.89
N GLU A 395 13.85 40.37 -8.06
CA GLU A 395 14.22 41.42 -9.01
C GLU A 395 13.99 42.81 -8.41
N PRO A 396 14.94 43.77 -8.57
CA PRO A 396 14.81 45.11 -8.00
C PRO A 396 13.52 45.83 -8.43
N GLU A 397 12.98 45.50 -9.61
CA GLU A 397 11.75 46.09 -10.14
C GLU A 397 10.52 45.79 -9.26
N GLU A 398 10.46 44.64 -8.60
CA GLU A 398 9.35 44.29 -7.69
C GLU A 398 9.42 45.07 -6.39
N LEU A 399 10.63 45.25 -5.83
CA LEU A 399 10.84 46.09 -4.65
C LEU A 399 10.63 47.58 -4.94
N LEU A 400 10.92 48.03 -6.17
CA LEU A 400 10.64 49.39 -6.62
C LEU A 400 9.15 49.66 -6.84
N ALA A 401 8.33 48.61 -6.99
CA ALA A 401 6.88 48.76 -7.09
C ALA A 401 6.26 49.21 -5.75
N VAL A 402 6.97 48.99 -4.64
CA VAL A 402 6.54 49.38 -3.30
C VAL A 402 6.55 50.91 -3.16
N GLU A 403 5.41 51.49 -2.77
CA GLU A 403 5.27 52.94 -2.70
C GLU A 403 6.21 53.53 -1.64
N GLY A 404 7.18 54.34 -2.09
CA GLY A 404 8.16 55.00 -1.22
C GLY A 404 9.57 54.41 -1.27
N PHE A 405 9.79 53.37 -2.08
CA PHE A 405 11.11 52.78 -2.30
C PHE A 405 11.79 53.46 -3.50
N ASP A 406 13.10 53.70 -3.38
CA ASP A 406 13.95 54.20 -4.46
C ASP A 406 15.09 53.22 -4.76
N ASP A 407 15.76 53.40 -5.91
CA ASP A 407 16.83 52.48 -6.36
C ASP A 407 17.95 52.32 -5.31
N ASP A 408 18.26 53.39 -4.58
CA ASP A 408 19.29 53.40 -3.54
C ASP A 408 18.86 52.57 -2.32
N LEU A 409 17.61 52.72 -1.87
CA LEU A 409 17.05 51.96 -0.76
C LEU A 409 16.90 50.48 -1.10
N VAL A 410 16.42 50.14 -2.31
CA VAL A 410 16.28 48.75 -2.75
C VAL A 410 17.64 48.05 -2.76
N ALA A 411 18.65 48.67 -3.39
CA ALA A 411 20.00 48.12 -3.40
C ALA A 411 20.59 47.97 -1.99
N GLU A 412 20.26 48.89 -1.08
CA GLU A 412 20.65 48.78 0.32
C GLU A 412 19.94 47.64 1.05
N LEU A 413 18.63 47.47 0.87
CA LEU A 413 17.87 46.39 1.48
C LEU A 413 18.35 45.01 1.01
N GLN A 414 18.54 44.85 -0.31
CA GLN A 414 19.08 43.61 -0.89
C GLN A 414 20.46 43.29 -0.34
N ARG A 415 21.34 44.31 -0.25
CA ARG A 415 22.67 44.12 0.34
C ARG A 415 22.58 43.70 1.81
N ARG A 416 21.73 44.35 2.62
CA ARG A 416 21.57 44.00 4.04
C ARG A 416 20.98 42.60 4.21
N ALA A 417 20.03 42.21 3.36
CA ALA A 417 19.46 40.88 3.33
C ALA A 417 20.54 39.83 3.03
N ALA A 418 21.34 40.06 1.97
CA ALA A 418 22.45 39.18 1.61
C ALA A 418 23.51 39.11 2.72
N ASP A 419 23.90 40.24 3.30
CA ASP A 419 24.86 40.30 4.42
C ASP A 419 24.35 39.52 5.65
N PHE A 420 23.04 39.61 5.95
CA PHE A 420 22.41 38.88 7.03
C PHE A 420 22.43 37.38 6.78
N LEU A 421 22.03 36.93 5.58
CA LEU A 421 22.04 35.52 5.18
C LEU A 421 23.47 34.96 5.20
N GLU A 422 24.46 35.72 4.74
CA GLU A 422 25.87 35.31 4.78
C GLU A 422 26.37 35.20 6.24
N ALA A 423 26.00 36.13 7.10
CA ALA A 423 26.35 36.08 8.52
C ALA A 423 25.70 34.88 9.22
N GLU A 424 24.45 34.57 8.89
CA GLU A 424 23.74 33.40 9.41
C GLU A 424 24.36 32.09 8.91
N ALA A 425 24.67 32.00 7.61
CA ALA A 425 25.36 30.86 7.02
C ALA A 425 26.73 30.62 7.65
N ARG A 426 27.51 31.69 7.89
CA ARG A 426 28.80 31.62 8.56
C ARG A 426 28.67 31.15 10.01
N ALA A 427 27.68 31.65 10.75
CA ALA A 427 27.42 31.21 12.11
C ALA A 427 26.95 29.75 12.18
N ALA A 428 26.20 29.29 11.17
CA ALA A 428 25.81 27.90 11.04
C ALA A 428 27.02 27.00 10.71
N ASP A 429 27.90 27.42 9.80
CA ASP A 429 29.14 26.69 9.47
C ASP A 429 30.11 26.60 10.67
N GLU A 430 30.23 27.67 11.47
CA GLU A 430 31.00 27.63 12.72
C GLU A 430 30.42 26.59 13.71
N LYS A 431 29.10 26.58 13.90
CA LYS A 431 28.42 25.58 14.75
C LYS A 431 28.58 24.16 14.22
N ARG A 432 28.45 23.96 12.91
CA ARG A 432 28.68 22.69 12.23
C ARG A 432 30.08 22.14 12.55
N ARG A 433 31.11 22.98 12.41
CA ARG A 433 32.49 22.62 12.76
C ARG A 433 32.69 22.35 14.25
N GLU A 434 32.04 23.11 15.13
CA GLU A 434 32.08 22.84 16.59
C GLU A 434 31.46 21.48 16.95
N MET A 435 30.44 21.04 16.22
CA MET A 435 29.78 19.74 16.42
C MET A 435 30.54 18.56 15.80
N GLY A 436 31.54 18.84 14.96
CA GLY A 436 32.41 17.87 14.31
C GLY A 436 31.78 17.20 13.09
N VAL A 437 30.89 17.90 12.40
CA VAL A 437 30.33 17.45 11.11
C VAL A 437 31.38 17.64 10.01
N SER A 438 31.54 16.65 9.14
CA SER A 438 32.55 16.63 8.06
C SER A 438 32.30 17.71 7.02
N ASP A 439 33.37 18.12 6.35
CA ASP A 439 33.31 19.02 5.19
C ASP A 439 32.69 18.29 3.98
N ASP A 440 32.95 17.00 3.81
CA ASP A 440 32.35 16.19 2.72
C ASP A 440 30.82 16.13 2.78
N LEU A 441 30.23 16.27 3.98
CA LEU A 441 28.77 16.36 4.11
C LEU A 441 28.24 17.74 3.70
N ALA A 442 29.06 18.78 3.79
CA ALA A 442 28.69 20.13 3.36
C ALA A 442 28.71 20.30 1.84
N ASP A 443 29.46 19.45 1.14
CA ASP A 443 29.58 19.46 -0.32
C ASP A 443 28.41 18.74 -1.02
N VAL A 444 27.53 18.08 -0.26
CA VAL A 444 26.30 17.47 -0.80
C VAL A 444 25.34 18.56 -1.28
N GLU A 445 25.03 18.52 -2.57
CA GLU A 445 24.10 19.46 -3.19
C GLU A 445 22.71 19.40 -2.53
N GLY A 446 22.14 20.57 -2.23
CA GLY A 446 20.83 20.69 -1.55
C GLY A 446 20.90 20.80 -0.02
N LEU A 447 22.04 20.49 0.63
CA LEU A 447 22.19 20.70 2.07
C LEU A 447 22.59 22.15 2.40
N THR A 448 21.72 22.85 3.13
CA THR A 448 22.05 24.19 3.63
C THR A 448 22.92 24.12 4.90
N PRO A 449 23.72 25.16 5.20
CA PRO A 449 24.49 25.23 6.44
C PRO A 449 23.65 25.05 7.70
N GLN A 450 22.39 25.48 7.69
CA GLN A 450 21.45 25.32 8.80
C GLN A 450 20.99 23.86 8.96
N MET A 451 20.80 23.13 7.86
CA MET A 451 20.48 21.70 7.86
C MET A 451 21.63 20.88 8.43
N LEU A 452 22.87 21.21 8.08
CA LEU A 452 24.07 20.52 8.59
C LEU A 452 24.21 20.64 10.11
N VAL A 453 23.82 21.78 10.69
CA VAL A 453 23.76 21.94 12.15
C VAL A 453 22.73 21.01 12.77
N LYS A 454 21.55 20.86 12.14
CA LYS A 454 20.51 19.93 12.63
C LYS A 454 20.92 18.47 12.53
N LEU A 455 21.56 18.08 11.42
CA LEU A 455 22.16 16.75 11.27
C LEU A 455 23.20 16.50 12.37
N GLY A 456 24.05 17.49 12.66
CA GLY A 456 25.04 17.42 13.74
C GLY A 456 24.45 17.30 15.15
N GLU A 457 23.29 17.92 15.42
CA GLU A 457 22.55 17.79 16.69
C GLU A 457 22.06 16.35 16.93
N ASP A 458 21.73 15.61 15.86
CA ASP A 458 21.24 14.22 15.91
C ASP A 458 22.35 13.18 15.64
N GLU A 459 23.61 13.58 15.82
CA GLU A 459 24.80 12.73 15.65
C GLU A 459 25.09 12.25 14.21
N VAL A 460 24.43 12.79 13.19
CA VAL A 460 24.78 12.57 11.76
C VAL A 460 25.91 13.52 11.39
N LYS A 461 27.15 13.01 11.34
CA LYS A 461 28.35 13.85 11.23
C LYS A 461 29.17 13.61 9.99
N THR A 462 29.07 12.44 9.38
CA THR A 462 29.85 12.08 8.19
C THR A 462 28.94 11.83 7.00
N LEU A 463 29.53 11.83 5.80
CA LEU A 463 28.83 11.44 4.59
C LEU A 463 28.28 10.01 4.68
N GLU A 464 29.00 9.09 5.34
CA GLU A 464 28.56 7.71 5.59
C GLU A 464 27.34 7.64 6.51
N ASP A 465 27.31 8.45 7.58
CA ASP A 465 26.16 8.51 8.49
C ASP A 465 24.91 8.98 7.74
N PHE A 466 25.05 10.01 6.88
CA PHE A 466 23.96 10.57 6.09
C PHE A 466 23.47 9.60 5.00
N ALA A 467 24.39 8.93 4.29
CA ALA A 467 24.05 7.90 3.31
C ALA A 467 23.33 6.69 3.95
N GLY A 468 23.57 6.45 5.24
CA GLY A 468 22.90 5.43 6.04
C GLY A 468 21.45 5.77 6.42
N CYS A 469 21.05 7.04 6.36
CA CYS A 469 19.71 7.49 6.70
C CYS A 469 18.65 6.99 5.70
N ALA A 470 17.41 6.91 6.18
CA ALA A 470 16.24 6.80 5.32
C ALA A 470 15.58 8.19 5.11
N ALA A 471 14.92 8.39 3.98
CA ALA A 471 14.23 9.66 3.69
C ALA A 471 13.17 10.03 4.76
N ASP A 472 12.46 9.03 5.31
CA ASP A 472 11.52 9.20 6.42
C ASP A 472 12.21 9.68 7.73
N GLU A 473 13.45 9.27 7.99
CA GLU A 473 14.21 9.73 9.17
C GLU A 473 14.58 11.21 9.08
N LEU A 474 14.69 11.75 7.86
CA LEU A 474 14.95 13.18 7.64
C LEU A 474 13.66 14.01 7.62
N THR A 475 12.58 13.49 7.03
CA THR A 475 11.39 14.28 6.66
C THR A 475 10.14 14.00 7.49
N SER A 476 10.17 12.98 8.36
CA SER A 476 9.01 12.62 9.19
C SER A 476 8.50 13.79 10.02
N LYS A 477 7.17 13.98 10.02
CA LYS A 477 6.50 15.08 10.73
C LYS A 477 6.59 14.97 12.26
N GLU A 478 6.79 13.78 12.80
CA GLU A 478 6.88 13.56 14.25
C GLU A 478 8.34 13.64 14.73
N ASP A 479 9.23 12.86 14.10
CA ASP A 479 10.60 12.63 14.58
C ASP A 479 11.70 12.94 13.53
N GLY A 480 11.37 13.55 12.39
CA GLY A 480 12.33 13.84 11.32
C GLY A 480 13.38 14.89 11.72
N ILE A 481 14.65 14.63 11.37
CA ILE A 481 15.79 15.50 11.73
C ILE A 481 15.68 16.89 11.07
N LEU A 482 15.19 16.93 9.83
CA LEU A 482 15.10 18.14 9.00
C LEU A 482 13.66 18.66 8.84
N ARG A 483 12.73 18.25 9.70
CA ARG A 483 11.28 18.59 9.61
C ARG A 483 10.95 20.08 9.55
N ASP A 484 11.86 20.94 10.02
CA ASP A 484 11.66 22.39 10.08
C ASP A 484 12.01 23.08 8.75
N PHE A 485 12.70 22.37 7.85
CA PHE A 485 13.01 22.80 6.49
C PHE A 485 12.02 22.09 5.57
N SER A 486 11.32 22.82 4.71
CA SER A 486 10.23 22.32 3.85
C SER A 486 10.72 21.35 2.76
N LEU A 487 11.32 20.23 3.17
CA LEU A 487 11.95 19.25 2.32
C LEU A 487 10.99 18.08 2.07
N THR A 488 10.83 17.70 0.81
CA THR A 488 10.02 16.55 0.43
C THR A 488 10.77 15.24 0.64
N GLU A 489 10.03 14.14 0.77
CA GLU A 489 10.62 12.80 0.92
C GLU A 489 11.43 12.41 -0.32
N ASP A 490 11.02 12.87 -1.50
CA ASP A 490 11.72 12.65 -2.77
C ASP A 490 13.06 13.42 -2.79
N GLU A 491 13.07 14.71 -2.44
CA GLU A 491 14.31 15.51 -2.34
C GLU A 491 15.28 14.94 -1.29
N ALA A 492 14.78 14.47 -0.15
CA ALA A 492 15.60 13.77 0.86
C ALA A 492 16.21 12.48 0.29
N SER A 493 15.40 11.72 -0.44
CA SER A 493 15.86 10.48 -1.07
C SER A 493 16.96 10.75 -2.08
N ASP A 494 16.81 11.77 -2.92
CA ASP A 494 17.78 12.12 -3.95
C ASP A 494 19.13 12.54 -3.33
N MET A 495 19.11 13.39 -2.30
CA MET A 495 20.33 13.76 -1.56
C MET A 495 21.03 12.55 -0.92
N ILE A 496 20.27 11.64 -0.31
CA ILE A 496 20.82 10.40 0.28
C ILE A 496 21.42 9.51 -0.82
N MET A 497 20.76 9.41 -1.98
CA MET A 497 21.24 8.61 -3.10
C MET A 497 22.52 9.21 -3.70
N SER A 498 22.61 10.54 -3.85
CA SER A 498 23.85 11.21 -4.26
C SER A 498 25.00 10.90 -3.31
N ALA A 499 24.78 11.00 -1.99
CA ALA A 499 25.78 10.63 -0.99
C ALA A 499 26.21 9.15 -1.10
N ARG A 500 25.29 8.23 -1.41
CA ARG A 500 25.61 6.79 -1.64
C ARG A 500 26.42 6.55 -2.91
N VAL A 501 26.19 7.34 -3.95
CA VAL A 501 26.95 7.28 -5.21
C VAL A 501 28.38 7.76 -4.99
N VAL A 502 28.55 8.90 -4.32
CA VAL A 502 29.87 9.45 -3.96
C VAL A 502 30.68 8.46 -3.11
N LEU A 503 30.03 7.79 -2.14
CA LEU A 503 30.67 6.74 -1.34
C LEU A 503 30.89 5.41 -2.08
N GLY A 504 30.42 5.29 -3.33
CA GLY A 504 30.54 4.08 -4.15
C GLY A 504 29.69 2.90 -3.67
N TRP A 505 28.65 3.14 -2.86
CA TRP A 505 27.75 2.08 -2.37
C TRP A 505 26.80 1.58 -3.46
N ILE A 506 26.45 2.46 -4.40
CA ILE A 506 25.50 2.22 -5.50
C ILE A 506 26.04 2.93 -6.75
N SER A 507 25.76 2.38 -7.94
CA SER A 507 26.11 3.05 -9.20
C SER A 507 25.11 4.16 -9.56
N ALA A 508 25.56 5.21 -10.26
CA ALA A 508 24.69 6.31 -10.70
C ALA A 508 23.46 5.84 -11.51
N GLU A 509 23.65 4.80 -12.35
CA GLU A 509 22.54 4.17 -13.12
C GLU A 509 21.49 3.48 -12.22
N GLU A 510 21.89 2.96 -11.06
CA GLU A 510 20.99 2.32 -10.09
C GLU A 510 20.29 3.33 -9.17
N ALA A 511 20.91 4.50 -8.95
CA ALA A 511 20.38 5.56 -8.10
C ALA A 511 19.30 6.41 -8.80
N PHE A 512 19.55 6.85 -10.04
CA PHE A 512 18.70 7.81 -10.75
C PHE A 512 18.01 7.22 -12.00
N GLY A 513 18.30 5.98 -12.35
CA GLY A 513 17.82 5.37 -13.59
C GLY A 513 18.47 6.01 -14.83
N ASN A 514 17.86 5.84 -16.01
CA ASN A 514 18.42 6.38 -17.26
C ASN A 514 17.90 7.81 -17.53
N SER A 515 18.11 8.73 -16.58
CA SER A 515 17.77 10.17 -16.65
C SER A 515 18.96 11.03 -17.10
N GLU A 516 18.73 12.31 -17.42
CA GLU A 516 19.81 13.27 -17.74
C GLU A 516 20.74 13.49 -16.52
N GLU A 517 20.22 13.37 -15.30
CA GLU A 517 20.97 13.46 -14.03
C GLU A 517 21.98 12.31 -13.85
N ALA A 518 21.71 11.13 -14.43
CA ALA A 518 22.64 10.01 -14.40
C ALA A 518 23.87 10.23 -15.29
N GLU A 519 23.76 11.05 -16.35
CA GLU A 519 24.90 11.44 -17.18
C GLU A 519 25.78 12.46 -16.43
N GLU A 520 25.20 13.48 -15.79
CA GLU A 520 25.93 14.49 -14.99
C GLU A 520 26.64 13.86 -13.78
N ALA A 521 25.96 13.03 -12.99
CA ALA A 521 26.57 12.35 -11.84
C ALA A 521 27.69 11.36 -12.26
N SER A 522 27.63 10.80 -13.47
CA SER A 522 28.69 9.94 -13.99
C SER A 522 29.95 10.71 -14.41
N GLU A 523 29.79 11.97 -14.85
CA GLU A 523 30.89 12.85 -15.20
C GLU A 523 31.60 13.36 -13.94
N GLU A 524 30.88 13.73 -12.88
CA GLU A 524 31.46 14.16 -11.60
C GLU A 524 32.27 13.06 -10.89
N VAL A 525 31.71 11.84 -10.80
CA VAL A 525 32.44 10.68 -10.23
C VAL A 525 33.69 10.35 -11.05
N ALA A 526 33.67 10.58 -12.36
CA ALA A 526 34.85 10.39 -13.21
C ALA A 526 35.90 11.50 -13.02
N GLU A 527 35.49 12.71 -12.63
CA GLU A 527 36.39 13.83 -12.34
C GLU A 527 37.05 13.69 -10.96
N GLU A 528 36.30 13.31 -9.92
CA GLU A 528 36.84 13.02 -8.58
C GLU A 528 37.78 11.80 -8.58
N ALA A 529 37.42 10.71 -9.27
CA ALA A 529 38.30 9.55 -9.41
C ALA A 529 39.60 9.89 -10.20
N ALA A 530 39.56 10.92 -11.06
CA ALA A 530 40.74 11.41 -11.76
C ALA A 530 41.62 12.31 -10.86
N GLU A 531 41.03 13.05 -9.92
CA GLU A 531 41.78 13.83 -8.91
C GLU A 531 42.44 12.93 -7.85
N GLU A 532 41.74 11.92 -7.32
CA GLU A 532 42.32 10.93 -6.39
C GLU A 532 43.45 10.12 -7.05
N GLY A 533 43.26 9.71 -8.31
CA GLY A 533 44.29 9.02 -9.09
C GLY A 533 45.52 9.90 -9.39
N ALA A 534 45.33 11.21 -9.54
CA ALA A 534 46.43 12.16 -9.76
C ALA A 534 47.23 12.45 -8.46
N GLU A 535 46.59 12.43 -7.29
CA GLU A 535 47.27 12.52 -6.00
C GLU A 535 48.04 11.23 -5.65
N GLU A 536 47.50 10.04 -5.96
CA GLU A 536 48.23 8.77 -5.81
C GLU A 536 49.43 8.66 -6.76
N ASP A 537 49.28 9.03 -8.04
CA ASP A 537 50.39 9.03 -9.01
C ASP A 537 51.49 10.05 -8.64
N ALA A 538 51.12 11.19 -8.04
CA ALA A 538 52.08 12.18 -7.55
C ALA A 538 52.84 11.69 -6.30
N ALA A 539 52.19 10.91 -5.44
CA ALA A 539 52.81 10.27 -4.28
C ALA A 539 53.76 9.13 -4.69
N GLU A 540 53.38 8.29 -5.67
CA GLU A 540 54.21 7.19 -6.18
C GLU A 540 55.43 7.71 -6.97
N ALA A 541 55.29 8.82 -7.70
CA ALA A 541 56.40 9.49 -8.38
C ALA A 541 57.43 10.09 -7.38
N ALA A 542 56.97 10.54 -6.21
CA ALA A 542 57.86 11.07 -5.16
C ALA A 542 58.62 9.95 -4.41
N GLU A 543 58.04 8.76 -4.25
CA GLU A 543 58.73 7.59 -3.68
C GLU A 543 59.70 6.94 -4.67
N GLY A 544 59.37 6.93 -5.97
CA GLY A 544 60.23 6.38 -7.03
C GLY A 544 61.56 7.14 -7.23
N ASP A 545 61.57 8.46 -7.00
CA ASP A 545 62.79 9.28 -7.12
C ASP A 545 63.70 9.17 -5.87
N ALA A 546 63.15 8.71 -4.73
CA ALA A 546 63.92 8.42 -3.52
C ALA A 546 64.66 7.07 -3.60
N ASP A 547 64.06 6.03 -4.20
CA ASP A 547 64.67 4.69 -4.33
C ASP A 547 65.70 4.60 -5.49
N ALA A 548 65.69 5.59 -6.41
CA ALA A 548 66.73 5.75 -7.43
C ALA A 548 68.00 6.44 -6.91
N ALA A 549 67.90 7.23 -5.83
CA ALA A 549 69.04 7.90 -5.20
C ALA A 549 69.84 6.96 -4.27
N GLU A 550 69.21 5.94 -3.68
CA GLU A 550 69.86 5.05 -2.71
C GLU A 550 70.61 3.85 -3.34
N LYS A 551 70.35 3.53 -4.62
CA LYS A 551 71.06 2.47 -5.36
C LYS A 551 72.27 2.95 -6.18
N GLY A 552 72.66 4.22 -6.03
CA GLY A 552 73.84 4.82 -6.66
C GLY A 552 75.09 4.93 -5.77
N GLU A 553 75.01 4.55 -4.48
CA GLU A 553 76.09 4.73 -3.51
C GLU A 553 76.67 3.41 -2.94
N GLU A 554 76.49 2.29 -3.64
CA GLU A 554 77.35 1.10 -3.54
C GLU A 554 77.82 0.64 -4.93
N ALA A 555 78.74 1.42 -5.52
CA ALA A 555 79.66 1.01 -6.57
C ALA A 555 80.97 1.81 -6.52
#